data_AF-B5Y4N4-F1
#
_entry.id   AF-B5Y4N4-F1
#
_cell.length_a   1.000
_cell.length_b   1.000
_cell.length_c   1.000
_cell.angle_alpha   90.00
_cell.angle_beta   90.00
_cell.angle_gamma   90.00
#
_symmetry.space_group_name_H-M   'P 1'
#
loop_
_entity.id
_entity.type
_entity.pdbx_description
1 polymer ?
#
loop_
_entity_poly.entity_id
_entity_poly.type
_entity_poly.pdbx_seq_one_letter_code
_entity_poly.pdbx_strand_id
1 'polypeptide(L)'
;MGFHLYPHSLVGIILMPVSQIFAWHTVLKRSPLFTQVFYISMFYFGWALWKRIFLHDSGEIGFIPFGLLALTSYLGKRNYSVIATLLLLINFGFAAKLAFGNNANQLAKMIKDDTSAIGIVWAYMFKAYIISSICLWGKVFHDFLQLPADGYDPLA
;
A
#
# COMPACT_ATOMS: atom_id res chain seq x y z
N MET A 1 -8.29 5.91 20.62
CA MET A 1 -8.47 5.34 19.26
C MET A 1 -8.11 3.87 19.34
N GLY A 2 -9.11 3.00 19.54
CA GLY A 2 -8.90 1.56 19.54
C GLY A 2 -8.93 1.04 18.10
N PHE A 3 -7.80 0.56 17.60
CA PHE A 3 -7.77 -0.22 16.37
C PHE A 3 -8.35 -1.61 16.68
N HIS A 4 -9.67 -1.75 16.73
CA HIS A 4 -10.30 -3.09 16.74
C HIS A 4 -10.29 -3.66 15.32
N LEU A 5 -9.10 -3.82 14.75
CA LEU A 5 -8.87 -4.65 13.57
C LEU A 5 -8.97 -6.10 14.03
N TYR A 6 -10.06 -6.78 13.69
CA TYR A 6 -10.38 -8.18 13.99
C TYR A 6 -9.19 -9.04 14.49
N PRO A 7 -9.42 -9.80 15.58
CA PRO A 7 -8.40 -10.58 16.25
C PRO A 7 -7.97 -11.73 15.33
N HIS A 8 -6.67 -11.92 15.16
CA HIS A 8 -6.05 -13.17 14.68
C HIS A 8 -6.47 -13.76 13.31
N SER A 9 -7.00 -13.03 12.33
CA SER A 9 -7.26 -13.69 11.05
C SER A 9 -5.93 -13.99 10.34
N LEU A 10 -5.56 -15.28 10.32
CA LEU A 10 -4.50 -15.85 9.49
C LEU A 10 -4.56 -15.29 8.05
N VAL A 11 -5.77 -14.99 7.59
CA VAL A 11 -6.10 -14.29 6.34
C VAL A 11 -5.33 -12.98 6.21
N GLY A 12 -5.34 -12.08 7.20
CA GLY A 12 -4.61 -10.82 7.13
C GLY A 12 -3.09 -11.02 7.07
N ILE A 13 -2.58 -12.01 7.83
CA ILE A 13 -1.16 -12.38 7.85
C ILE A 13 -0.71 -12.92 6.48
N ILE A 14 -1.56 -13.69 5.80
CA ILE A 14 -1.29 -14.28 4.47
C ILE A 14 -1.52 -13.27 3.34
N LEU A 15 -2.54 -12.42 3.44
CA LEU A 15 -2.86 -11.44 2.39
C LEU A 15 -1.78 -10.38 2.23
N MET A 16 -1.10 -9.95 3.30
CA MET A 16 0.02 -9.00 3.21
C MET A 16 1.14 -9.48 2.27
N PRO A 17 1.78 -10.65 2.49
CA PRO A 17 2.83 -11.12 1.61
C PRO A 17 2.31 -11.47 0.21
N VAL A 18 1.12 -12.08 0.10
CA VAL A 18 0.57 -12.48 -1.21
C VAL A 18 0.28 -11.26 -2.08
N SER A 19 -0.38 -10.25 -1.54
CA SER A 19 -0.64 -8.99 -2.27
C SER A 19 0.68 -8.30 -2.66
N GLN A 20 1.67 -8.32 -1.77
CA GLN A 20 2.96 -7.71 -2.03
C GLN A 20 3.77 -8.44 -3.12
N ILE A 21 3.75 -9.77 -3.13
CA ILE A 21 4.35 -10.59 -4.18
C ILE A 21 3.69 -10.29 -5.52
N PHE A 22 2.35 -10.25 -5.55
CA PHE A 22 1.61 -9.94 -6.77
C PHE A 22 1.91 -8.53 -7.29
N ALA A 23 2.01 -7.55 -6.39
CA ALA A 23 2.35 -6.18 -6.74
C ALA A 23 3.77 -6.08 -7.35
N TRP A 24 4.77 -6.70 -6.71
CA TRP A 24 6.13 -6.77 -7.24
C TRP A 24 6.21 -7.48 -8.59
N HIS A 25 5.57 -8.64 -8.71
CA HIS A 25 5.52 -9.38 -9.96
C HIS A 25 4.90 -8.54 -11.09
N THR A 26 3.86 -7.78 -10.77
CA THR A 26 3.18 -6.92 -11.74
C THR A 26 4.07 -5.75 -12.15
N VAL A 27 4.73 -5.06 -11.21
CA VAL A 27 5.65 -3.93 -11.50
C VAL A 27 6.93 -4.36 -12.24
N LEU A 28 7.43 -5.58 -11.98
CA LEU A 28 8.65 -6.08 -12.62
C LEU A 28 8.42 -6.61 -14.04
N LYS A 29 7.17 -6.90 -14.42
CA LYS A 29 6.85 -7.28 -15.80
C LYS A 29 7.07 -6.10 -16.74
N ARG A 30 7.51 -6.37 -17.98
CA ARG A 30 7.66 -5.37 -19.04
C ARG A 30 6.32 -5.01 -19.70
N SER A 31 5.33 -4.59 -18.91
CA SER A 31 4.04 -4.08 -19.43
C SER A 31 3.96 -2.56 -19.21
N PRO A 32 2.99 -1.86 -19.82
CA PRO A 32 2.83 -0.42 -19.61
C PRO A 32 2.66 -0.10 -18.12
N LEU A 33 3.54 0.77 -17.60
CA LEU A 33 3.60 1.12 -16.18
C LEU A 33 2.24 1.64 -15.66
N PHE A 34 1.57 2.50 -16.43
CA PHE A 34 0.25 3.04 -16.08
C PHE A 34 -0.80 1.95 -15.83
N THR A 35 -0.86 0.94 -16.70
CA THR A 35 -1.80 -0.19 -16.56
C THR A 35 -1.49 -1.01 -15.31
N GLN A 36 -0.21 -1.31 -15.07
CA GLN A 36 0.21 -2.06 -13.89
C GLN A 36 -0.13 -1.32 -12.60
N VAL A 37 0.23 -0.05 -12.52
CA VAL A 37 -0.02 0.80 -11.36
C VAL A 37 -1.52 0.97 -11.15
N PHE A 38 -2.32 1.14 -12.20
CA PHE A 38 -3.78 1.19 -12.11
C PHE A 38 -4.35 -0.05 -11.40
N TYR A 39 -4.00 -1.26 -11.84
CA TYR A 39 -4.54 -2.48 -11.23
C TYR A 39 -4.10 -2.66 -9.77
N ILE A 40 -2.83 -2.40 -9.47
CA ILE A 40 -2.31 -2.51 -8.09
C ILE A 40 -3.00 -1.48 -7.19
N SER A 41 -3.07 -0.22 -7.63
CA SER A 41 -3.71 0.86 -6.87
C SER A 41 -5.20 0.65 -6.70
N MET A 42 -5.91 0.12 -7.71
CA MET A 42 -7.33 -0.24 -7.59
C MET A 42 -7.56 -1.34 -6.55
N PHE A 43 -6.70 -2.36 -6.51
CA PHE A 43 -6.79 -3.40 -5.49
C PHE A 43 -6.65 -2.83 -4.08
N TYR A 44 -5.60 -2.03 -3.83
CA TYR A 44 -5.38 -1.43 -2.51
C TYR A 44 -6.42 -0.36 -2.17
N PHE A 45 -6.92 0.39 -3.17
CA PHE A 45 -8.03 1.32 -3.02
C PHE A 45 -9.30 0.58 -2.57
N GLY A 46 -9.69 -0.47 -3.28
CA GLY A 46 -10.84 -1.29 -2.95
C GLY A 46 -10.73 -1.91 -1.55
N TRP A 47 -9.54 -2.40 -1.18
CA TRP A 47 -9.28 -2.91 0.16
C TRP A 47 -9.42 -1.84 1.24
N ALA A 48 -8.80 -0.67 1.06
CA ALA A 48 -8.87 0.43 2.01
C ALA A 48 -10.31 0.96 2.14
N LEU A 49 -11.04 1.07 1.02
CA LEU A 49 -12.44 1.48 1.00
C LEU A 49 -13.34 0.45 1.69
N TRP A 50 -13.11 -0.84 1.45
CA TRP A 50 -13.83 -1.91 2.13
C TRP A 50 -13.64 -1.84 3.65
N LYS A 51 -12.40 -1.67 4.13
CA LYS A 51 -12.13 -1.47 5.57
C LYS A 51 -12.81 -0.23 6.12
N ARG A 52 -12.79 0.88 5.39
CA ARG A 52 -13.43 2.13 5.81
C ARG A 52 -14.95 1.99 5.94
N ILE A 53 -15.60 1.37 4.95
CA ILE A 53 -17.07 1.28 4.87
C ILE A 53 -17.61 0.15 5.77
N PHE A 54 -17.06 -1.05 5.64
CA PHE A 54 -17.63 -2.26 6.26
C PHE A 54 -17.02 -2.59 7.62
N LEU A 55 -15.79 -2.14 7.91
CA LEU A 55 -15.16 -2.33 9.23
C LEU A 55 -15.16 -1.05 10.07
N HIS A 56 -15.76 0.03 9.56
CA HIS A 56 -15.81 1.34 10.22
C HIS A 56 -14.44 1.85 10.70
N ASP A 57 -13.36 1.47 10.01
CA ASP A 57 -12.00 1.90 10.34
C ASP A 57 -11.80 3.36 9.93
N SER A 58 -12.13 4.28 10.84
CA SER A 58 -12.00 5.72 10.64
C SER A 58 -10.54 6.19 10.53
N GLY A 59 -9.57 5.33 10.85
CA GLY A 59 -8.15 5.59 10.66
C GLY A 59 -7.63 5.21 9.26
N GLU A 60 -8.40 4.46 8.48
CA GLU A 60 -7.98 4.06 7.13
C GLU A 60 -8.12 5.26 6.17
N ILE A 61 -7.00 5.91 5.88
CA ILE A 61 -6.88 7.04 4.95
C ILE A 61 -6.20 6.67 3.62
N GLY A 62 -5.69 5.45 3.50
CA GLY A 62 -4.97 4.97 2.32
C GLY A 62 -5.84 4.94 1.06
N PHE A 63 -7.16 4.88 1.20
CA PHE A 63 -8.07 4.97 0.06
C PHE A 63 -7.90 6.27 -0.75
N ILE A 64 -7.45 7.36 -0.12
CA ILE A 64 -7.22 8.64 -0.82
C ILE A 64 -6.03 8.54 -1.79
N PRO A 65 -4.78 8.28 -1.33
CA PRO A 65 -3.64 8.21 -2.23
C PRO A 65 -3.73 7.05 -3.22
N PHE A 66 -4.29 5.89 -2.82
CA PHE A 66 -4.48 4.78 -3.76
C PHE A 66 -5.55 5.09 -4.81
N GLY A 67 -6.67 5.71 -4.44
CA GLY A 67 -7.72 6.11 -5.39
C GLY A 67 -7.22 7.16 -6.39
N LEU A 68 -6.46 8.16 -5.91
CA LEU A 68 -5.85 9.17 -6.76
C LEU A 68 -4.82 8.54 -7.73
N LEU A 69 -3.98 7.63 -7.23
CA LEU A 69 -2.99 6.96 -8.07
C LEU A 69 -3.64 6.06 -9.12
N ALA A 70 -4.72 5.35 -8.77
CA ALA A 70 -5.51 4.59 -9.73
C ALA A 70 -6.09 5.50 -10.82
N LEU A 71 -6.76 6.59 -10.44
CA LEU A 71 -7.37 7.52 -11.40
C LEU A 71 -6.33 8.15 -12.34
N THR A 72 -5.25 8.68 -11.78
CA THR A 72 -4.20 9.35 -12.57
C THR A 72 -3.48 8.39 -13.50
N SER A 73 -3.29 7.14 -13.06
CA SER A 73 -2.70 6.09 -13.90
C SER A 73 -3.65 5.64 -15.00
N TYR A 74 -4.96 5.55 -14.73
CA TYR A 74 -5.98 5.29 -15.75
C TYR A 74 -6.00 6.38 -16.84
N LEU A 75 -5.82 7.64 -16.44
CA LEU A 75 -5.77 8.78 -17.37
C LEU A 75 -4.42 8.93 -18.09
N GLY A 76 -3.42 8.11 -17.78
CA GLY A 76 -2.07 8.18 -18.39
C GLY A 76 -1.34 9.51 -18.12
N LYS A 77 -1.65 10.21 -17.02
CA LYS A 77 -1.06 11.51 -16.71
C LYS A 77 0.13 11.35 -15.78
N ARG A 78 1.34 11.34 -16.36
CA ARG A 78 2.62 11.15 -15.64
C ARG A 78 2.74 12.10 -14.46
N ASN A 79 2.55 13.40 -14.66
CA ASN A 79 2.79 14.38 -13.59
C ASN A 79 1.85 14.15 -12.39
N TYR A 80 0.59 13.81 -12.65
CA TYR A 80 -0.36 13.50 -11.58
C TYR A 80 -0.07 12.14 -10.92
N SER A 81 0.35 11.13 -11.69
CA SER A 81 0.77 9.83 -11.13
C SER A 81 2.02 9.96 -10.24
N VAL A 82 2.97 10.82 -10.59
CA VAL A 82 4.14 11.14 -9.76
C VAL A 82 3.70 11.76 -8.43
N ILE A 83 2.81 12.76 -8.46
CA ILE A 83 2.29 13.42 -7.25
C ILE A 83 1.51 12.42 -6.38
N ALA A 84 0.64 11.61 -6.99
CA ALA A 84 -0.14 10.60 -6.27
C ALA A 84 0.76 9.53 -5.62
N THR A 85 1.81 9.10 -6.33
CA THR A 85 2.80 8.16 -5.78
C THR A 85 3.60 8.79 -4.64
N LEU A 86 3.94 10.08 -4.71
CA LEU A 86 4.60 10.78 -3.61
C LEU A 86 3.70 10.85 -2.35
N LEU A 87 2.41 11.16 -2.52
CA LEU A 87 1.45 11.15 -1.42
C LEU A 87 1.35 9.75 -0.79
N LEU A 88 1.39 8.70 -1.62
CA LEU A 88 1.41 7.33 -1.14
C LEU A 88 2.68 6.99 -0.34
N LEU A 89 3.85 7.43 -0.80
CA LEU A 89 5.11 7.29 -0.07
C LEU A 89 5.08 8.03 1.27
N ILE A 90 4.51 9.23 1.32
CA ILE A 90 4.32 9.98 2.58
C ILE A 90 3.41 9.19 3.54
N ASN A 91 2.30 8.63 3.04
CA ASN A 91 1.40 7.79 3.82
C ASN A 91 2.14 6.57 4.41
N PHE A 92 2.97 5.90 3.62
CA PHE A 92 3.82 4.80 4.11
C PHE A 92 4.94 5.27 5.05
N GLY A 93 5.41 6.51 4.94
CA GLY A 93 6.34 7.12 5.88
C GLY A 93 5.76 7.23 7.29
N PHE A 94 4.49 7.63 7.42
CA PHE A 94 3.78 7.62 8.70
C PHE A 94 3.64 6.19 9.25
N ALA A 95 3.26 5.24 8.40
CA ALA A 95 3.18 3.83 8.79
C ALA A 95 4.54 3.26 9.22
N ALA A 96 5.63 3.67 8.57
CA ALA A 96 6.99 3.27 8.94
C ALA A 96 7.42 3.85 10.29
N LYS A 97 7.11 5.12 10.56
CA LYS A 97 7.33 5.71 11.88
C LYS A 97 6.65 4.89 12.98
N LEU A 98 5.41 4.45 12.75
CA LEU A 98 4.69 3.60 13.70
C LEU A 98 5.31 2.19 13.81
N ALA A 99 5.61 1.55 12.67
CA ALA A 99 6.11 0.19 12.61
C ALA A 99 7.52 0.05 13.20
N PHE A 100 8.41 1.02 12.98
CA PHE A 100 9.82 0.96 13.40
C PHE A 100 10.11 1.74 14.68
N GLY A 101 9.21 2.64 15.11
CA GLY A 101 9.28 3.27 16.43
C GLY A 101 8.93 2.35 17.60
N ASN A 102 8.38 1.16 17.32
CA ASN A 102 7.95 0.19 18.33
C ASN A 102 8.57 -1.19 18.06
N ASN A 103 8.84 -1.97 19.11
CA ASN A 103 9.20 -3.38 18.94
C ASN A 103 7.96 -4.22 18.56
N ALA A 104 8.15 -5.49 18.14
CA ALA A 104 7.06 -6.33 17.64
C ALA A 104 5.96 -6.55 18.69
N ASN A 105 6.33 -6.74 19.96
CA ASN A 105 5.37 -6.94 21.06
C ASN A 105 4.52 -5.69 21.30
N GLN A 106 5.16 -4.52 21.37
CA GLN A 106 4.48 -3.24 21.52
C GLN A 106 3.53 -2.98 20.35
N LEU A 107 3.99 -3.24 19.12
CA LEU A 107 3.18 -3.02 17.92
C LEU A 107 1.96 -3.94 17.87
N ALA A 108 2.14 -5.21 18.21
CA ALA A 108 1.05 -6.18 18.31
C ALA A 108 0.05 -5.78 19.40
N LYS A 109 0.53 -5.36 20.58
CA LYS A 109 -0.35 -4.88 21.65
C LYS A 109 -1.08 -3.59 21.29
N MET A 110 -0.41 -2.64 20.63
CA MET A 110 -1.00 -1.34 20.30
C MET A 110 -2.04 -1.41 19.17
N ILE A 111 -1.78 -2.22 18.13
CA ILE A 111 -2.62 -2.26 16.93
C ILE A 111 -3.61 -3.41 16.95
N LYS A 112 -3.24 -4.55 17.56
CA LYS A 112 -4.06 -5.77 17.58
C LYS A 112 -4.61 -6.12 18.96
N ASP A 113 -4.21 -5.38 20.00
CA ASP A 113 -4.48 -5.73 21.39
C ASP A 113 -4.02 -7.16 21.75
N ASP A 114 -3.04 -7.69 21.01
CA ASP A 114 -2.62 -9.08 21.02
C ASP A 114 -1.11 -9.21 21.28
N THR A 115 -0.73 -10.05 22.22
CA THR A 115 0.68 -10.37 22.56
C THR A 115 0.99 -11.87 22.39
N SER A 116 0.07 -12.63 21.82
CA SER A 116 0.29 -14.02 21.45
C SER A 116 1.35 -14.14 20.36
N ALA A 117 1.88 -15.35 20.15
CA ALA A 117 2.81 -15.63 19.07
C ALA A 117 2.27 -15.21 17.69
N ILE A 118 0.95 -15.34 17.47
CA ILE A 118 0.28 -14.93 16.22
C ILE A 118 0.34 -13.40 16.06
N GLY A 119 0.06 -12.65 17.12
CA GLY A 119 0.17 -11.18 17.12
C GLY A 119 1.60 -10.70 16.83
N ILE A 120 2.59 -11.39 17.40
CA ILE A 120 4.01 -11.09 17.15
C ILE A 120 4.39 -11.39 15.70
N VAL A 121 3.99 -12.54 15.16
CA VAL A 121 4.18 -12.89 13.74
C VAL A 121 3.53 -11.83 12.84
N TRP A 122 2.30 -11.42 13.14
CA TRP A 122 1.63 -10.35 12.42
C TRP A 122 2.44 -9.05 12.44
N ALA A 123 3.02 -8.66 13.58
CA ALA A 123 3.82 -7.43 13.69
C ALA A 123 5.09 -7.48 12.83
N TYR A 124 5.78 -8.63 12.77
CA TYR A 124 6.92 -8.81 11.86
C TYR A 124 6.50 -8.76 10.39
N MET A 125 5.40 -9.43 10.05
CA MET A 125 4.85 -9.40 8.69
C MET A 125 4.45 -7.98 8.28
N PHE A 126 3.85 -7.22 9.19
CA PHE A 126 3.52 -5.81 8.96
C PHE A 126 4.77 -4.96 8.74
N LYS A 127 5.81 -5.10 9.58
CA LYS A 127 7.10 -4.38 9.37
C LYS A 127 7.72 -4.71 8.01
N ALA A 128 7.78 -5.99 7.63
CA ALA A 128 8.29 -6.42 6.33
C ALA A 128 7.45 -5.87 5.17
N TYR A 129 6.13 -5.88 5.31
CA TYR A 129 5.19 -5.29 4.35
C TYR A 129 5.43 -3.78 4.16
N ILE A 130 5.68 -3.03 5.24
CA ILE A 130 5.98 -1.59 5.15
C ILE A 130 7.28 -1.32 4.38
N ILE A 131 8.36 -2.05 4.68
CA ILE A 131 9.63 -1.90 3.93
C ILE A 131 9.40 -2.22 2.46
N SER A 132 8.76 -3.35 2.17
CA SER A 132 8.49 -3.78 0.80
C SER A 132 7.61 -2.79 0.06
N SER A 133 6.62 -2.18 0.72
CA SER A 133 5.76 -1.14 0.14
C SER A 133 6.55 0.11 -0.20
N ILE A 134 7.42 0.59 0.71
CA ILE A 134 8.28 1.75 0.45
C ILE A 134 9.19 1.49 -0.75
N CYS A 135 9.81 0.31 -0.82
CA CYS A 135 10.67 -0.06 -1.95
C CYS A 135 9.88 -0.17 -3.26
N LEU A 136 8.70 -0.80 -3.25
CA LEU A 136 7.85 -0.97 -4.42
C LEU A 136 7.41 0.39 -4.97
N TRP A 137 6.84 1.24 -4.11
CA TRP A 137 6.35 2.55 -4.53
C TRP A 137 7.48 3.53 -4.84
N GLY A 138 8.65 3.37 -4.21
CA GLY A 138 9.87 4.09 -4.58
C GLY A 138 10.34 3.73 -5.98
N LYS A 139 10.28 2.44 -6.36
CA LYS A 139 10.55 2.00 -7.73
C LYS A 139 9.52 2.58 -8.70
N VAL A 140 8.22 2.45 -8.41
CA VAL A 140 7.16 3.01 -9.27
C VAL A 140 7.33 4.52 -9.47
N PHE A 141 7.66 5.24 -8.40
CA PHE A 141 7.96 6.67 -8.46
C PHE A 141 9.13 6.97 -9.39
N HIS A 142 10.23 6.24 -9.22
CA HIS A 142 11.40 6.35 -10.10
C HIS A 142 11.06 6.04 -11.57
N ASP A 143 10.32 4.96 -11.83
CA ASP A 143 9.93 4.58 -13.20
C ASP A 143 9.04 5.65 -13.84
N PHE A 144 8.11 6.26 -13.09
CA PHE A 144 7.30 7.38 -13.59
C PHE A 144 8.15 8.61 -13.95
N LEU A 145 9.20 8.90 -13.18
CA LEU A 145 10.10 10.02 -13.47
C LEU A 145 10.92 9.82 -14.76
N GLN A 146 11.13 8.57 -15.16
CA GLN A 146 11.81 8.24 -16.41
C GLN A 146 10.92 8.33 -17.65
N LEU A 147 9.59 8.41 -17.50
CA LEU A 147 8.68 8.60 -18.62
C LEU A 147 8.76 10.04 -19.17
N PRO A 148 8.56 10.23 -20.49
CA PRO A 148 8.43 11.57 -21.07
C PRO A 148 7.26 12.33 -20.44
N ALA A 149 7.37 13.66 -20.35
CA ALA A 149 6.32 14.51 -19.79
C ALA A 149 5.01 14.38 -20.56
N ASP A 150 3.89 14.70 -19.89
CA ASP A 150 2.52 14.48 -20.39
C ASP A 150 2.36 14.85 -21.88
N GLY A 151 1.78 13.91 -22.65
CA GLY A 151 1.76 13.94 -24.13
C GLY A 151 1.93 12.55 -24.77
N TYR A 152 2.23 11.54 -23.95
CA TYR A 152 2.27 10.13 -24.35
C TYR A 152 0.85 9.52 -24.32
N ASP A 153 0.42 8.94 -25.43
CA ASP A 153 -0.84 8.18 -25.52
C ASP A 153 -0.60 6.77 -24.95
N PRO A 154 -1.25 6.39 -23.83
CA PRO A 154 -1.09 5.06 -23.23
C PRO A 154 -1.68 3.92 -24.07
N LEU A 155 -2.35 4.22 -25.19
CA LEU A 155 -2.95 3.27 -26.13
C LEU A 155 -2.32 3.29 -27.54
N ALA A 156 -1.32 4.14 -27.78
CA ALA A 156 -0.58 4.19 -29.05
C ALA A 156 0.62 3.24 -29.11
#